data_AF-A0AAD7NFY2-F1
#
_entry.id   AF-A0AAD7NFY2-F1
#
_cell.length_a   1.000
_cell.length_b   1.000
_cell.length_c   1.000
_cell.angle_alpha   90.00
_cell.angle_beta   90.00
_cell.angle_gamma   90.00
#
_symmetry.space_group_name_H-M   'P 1'
#
loop_
_entity.id
_entity.type
_entity.pdbx_description
1 polymer ?
#
loop_
_entity_poly.entity_id
_entity_poly.type
_entity_poly.pdbx_seq_one_letter_code
_entity_poly.pdbx_strand_id
1 'polypeptide(L)'
;MLKFILLSCVAGTALDQRAEQLLHDRLYQTNLRGPRWTGNENQNTLTTVVATSMELAGLTVDTLNYTLYRWDPRWWSLSLKLKDGTNMGLPTTGYWPYSGDSGLQGVTAPLLDVGSYGLFPNQSGNVATLNLSNLPTTGSILFFDSPSPTLNYSSPHYTVLGSSVPKKDIPEA
;
A
#
# COMPACT_ATOMS: atom_id res chain seq x y z
N MET A 1 36.64 38.10 -7.14
CA MET A 1 35.88 37.91 -5.88
C MET A 1 34.47 37.49 -6.26
N LEU A 2 34.20 36.18 -6.26
CA LEU A 2 32.96 35.58 -6.78
C LEU A 2 31.94 35.51 -5.64
N LYS A 3 30.85 36.27 -5.74
CA LYS A 3 29.75 36.27 -4.76
C LYS A 3 28.80 35.12 -5.09
N PHE A 4 28.79 34.08 -4.26
CA PHE A 4 27.74 33.06 -4.26
C PHE A 4 26.44 33.69 -3.71
N ILE A 5 25.38 33.67 -4.52
CA ILE A 5 24.02 33.92 -4.05
C ILE A 5 23.47 32.57 -3.60
N LEU A 6 23.27 32.42 -2.29
CA LEU A 6 22.52 31.31 -1.71
C LEU A 6 21.07 31.40 -2.19
N LEU A 7 20.62 30.45 -3.03
CA LEU A 7 19.20 30.22 -3.22
C LEU A 7 18.64 29.72 -1.89
N SER A 8 17.86 30.56 -1.23
CA SER A 8 17.06 30.18 -0.07
C SER A 8 16.08 29.08 -0.48
N CYS A 9 16.09 27.99 0.28
CA CYS A 9 15.05 26.98 0.28
C CYS A 9 13.70 27.69 0.50
N VAL A 10 12.77 27.57 -0.45
CA VAL A 10 11.42 28.10 -0.30
C VAL A 10 10.72 27.21 0.73
N ALA A 11 10.69 27.66 1.98
CA ALA A 11 9.75 27.12 2.96
C ALA A 11 8.35 27.27 2.37
N GLY A 12 7.65 26.15 2.15
CA GLY A 12 6.29 26.17 1.59
C GLY A 12 5.42 27.10 2.42
N THR A 13 4.85 28.12 1.78
CA THR A 13 3.89 29.01 2.41
C THR A 13 2.71 28.18 2.92
N ALA A 14 2.33 28.37 4.18
CA ALA A 14 1.09 27.79 4.70
C ALA A 14 -0.07 28.17 3.75
N LEU A 15 -0.89 27.18 3.40
CA LEU A 15 -2.04 27.39 2.53
C LEU A 15 -3.01 28.35 3.24
N ASP A 16 -3.64 29.27 2.50
CA ASP A 16 -4.76 30.01 3.06
C ASP A 16 -5.96 29.08 3.26
N GLN A 17 -6.93 29.52 4.08
CA GLN A 17 -8.11 28.70 4.42
C GLN A 17 -8.86 28.18 3.18
N ARG A 18 -8.90 28.98 2.10
CA ARG A 18 -9.58 28.57 0.86
C ARG A 18 -8.79 27.49 0.13
N ALA A 19 -7.47 27.63 0.05
CA ALA A 19 -6.58 26.67 -0.58
C ALA A 19 -6.54 25.34 0.20
N GLU A 20 -6.59 25.39 1.53
CA GLU A 20 -6.75 24.21 2.38
C GLU A 20 -8.06 23.48 2.07
N GLN A 21 -9.19 24.19 2.07
CA GLN A 21 -10.49 23.59 1.76
C GLN A 21 -10.50 22.95 0.37
N LEU A 22 -9.97 23.65 -0.65
CA LEU A 22 -9.86 23.12 -2.01
C LEU A 22 -9.01 21.85 -2.08
N LEU A 23 -7.91 21.79 -1.33
CA LEU A 23 -7.07 20.58 -1.25
C LEU A 23 -7.84 19.43 -0.59
N HIS A 24 -8.51 19.68 0.53
CA HIS A 24 -9.33 18.69 1.23
C HIS A 24 -10.46 18.15 0.34
N ASP A 25 -11.18 19.03 -0.35
CA ASP A 25 -12.25 18.65 -1.26
C ASP A 25 -11.71 17.79 -2.41
N ARG A 26 -10.57 18.17 -3.00
CA ARG A 26 -9.93 17.38 -4.08
C ARG A 26 -9.48 16.01 -3.61
N LEU A 27 -8.87 15.92 -2.42
CA LEU A 27 -8.47 14.64 -1.83
C LEU A 27 -9.70 13.76 -1.55
N TYR A 28 -10.75 14.35 -0.99
CA TYR A 28 -12.00 13.65 -0.71
C TYR A 28 -12.65 13.12 -2.00
N GLN A 29 -12.81 13.97 -3.02
CA GLN A 29 -13.35 13.57 -4.33
C GLN A 29 -12.53 12.47 -5.00
N THR A 30 -11.20 12.53 -4.85
CA THR A 30 -10.32 11.49 -5.39
C THR A 30 -10.48 10.17 -4.62
N ASN A 31 -10.67 10.21 -3.31
CA ASN A 31 -10.85 9.02 -2.46
C ASN A 31 -12.24 8.38 -2.64
N LEU A 32 -13.28 9.15 -2.95
CA LEU A 32 -14.63 8.62 -3.21
C LEU A 32 -14.69 7.65 -4.40
N ARG A 33 -13.75 7.75 -5.33
CA ARG A 33 -13.67 6.84 -6.49
C ARG A 33 -13.16 5.45 -6.12
N GLY A 34 -12.54 5.30 -4.95
CA GLY A 34 -11.94 4.04 -4.51
C GLY A 34 -10.50 3.85 -5.02
N PRO A 35 -10.00 2.59 -5.01
CA PRO A 35 -8.61 2.30 -5.35
C PRO A 35 -8.24 2.70 -6.78
N ARG A 36 -7.03 3.24 -6.94
CA ARG A 36 -6.45 3.71 -8.22
C ARG A 36 -5.32 2.78 -8.67
N TRP A 37 -5.65 1.50 -8.88
CA TRP A 37 -4.68 0.52 -9.33
C TRP A 37 -4.28 0.78 -10.79
N THR A 38 -3.03 0.50 -11.15
CA THR A 38 -2.49 0.73 -12.50
C THR A 38 -3.36 0.10 -13.60
N GLY A 39 -3.88 0.94 -14.50
CA GLY A 39 -4.73 0.55 -15.63
C GLY A 39 -6.22 0.50 -15.32
N ASN A 40 -6.66 0.68 -14.06
CA ASN A 40 -8.09 0.70 -13.75
C ASN A 40 -8.74 2.05 -14.10
N GLU A 41 -10.07 2.07 -14.23
CA GLU A 41 -10.83 3.27 -14.65
C GLU A 41 -10.60 4.48 -13.72
N ASN A 42 -10.47 4.23 -12.41
CA ASN A 42 -10.23 5.28 -11.42
C ASN A 42 -8.86 5.95 -11.60
N GLN A 43 -7.81 5.17 -11.90
CA GLN A 43 -6.49 5.69 -12.20
C GLN A 43 -6.51 6.49 -13.51
N ASN A 44 -7.13 5.95 -14.56
CA ASN A 44 -7.25 6.64 -15.85
C ASN A 44 -7.99 7.97 -15.71
N THR A 45 -9.11 7.99 -14.99
CA THR A 45 -9.87 9.21 -14.73
C THR A 45 -9.05 10.25 -13.97
N LEU A 46 -8.30 9.83 -12.95
CA LEU A 46 -7.41 10.75 -12.22
C LEU A 46 -6.35 11.33 -13.14
N THR A 47 -5.71 10.50 -13.97
CA THR A 47 -4.70 10.96 -14.93
C THR A 47 -5.30 11.98 -15.90
N THR A 48 -6.51 11.76 -16.41
CA THR A 48 -7.21 12.74 -17.25
C THR A 48 -7.49 14.04 -16.51
N VAL A 49 -8.01 13.98 -15.27
CA VAL A 49 -8.29 15.19 -14.47
C VAL A 49 -7.02 16.00 -14.21
N VAL A 50 -5.90 15.33 -13.93
CA VAL A 50 -4.60 15.98 -13.71
C VAL A 50 -4.10 16.63 -14.99
N ALA A 51 -4.12 15.91 -16.12
CA ALA A 51 -3.72 16.42 -17.43
C ALA A 51 -4.52 17.67 -17.80
N THR A 52 -5.86 17.60 -17.74
CA THR A 52 -6.73 18.75 -18.02
C THR A 52 -6.48 19.92 -17.07
N SER A 53 -6.22 19.65 -15.78
CA SER A 53 -5.91 20.73 -14.82
C SER A 53 -4.58 21.42 -15.13
N MET A 54 -3.58 20.67 -15.61
CA MET A 54 -2.29 21.22 -16.04
C MET A 54 -2.43 22.04 -17.32
N GLU A 55 -3.20 21.57 -18.30
CA GLU A 55 -3.53 22.32 -19.53
C GLU A 55 -4.26 23.62 -19.22
N LEU A 56 -5.26 23.58 -18.32
CA LEU A 56 -5.97 24.78 -17.84
C LEU A 56 -5.05 25.77 -17.12
N ALA A 57 -3.97 25.29 -16.51
CA ALA A 57 -2.93 26.13 -15.91
C ALA A 57 -1.93 26.69 -16.94
N GLY A 58 -2.11 26.40 -18.23
CA GLY A 58 -1.27 26.88 -19.32
C GLY A 58 -0.03 26.03 -19.58
N LEU A 59 0.02 24.79 -19.06
CA LEU A 59 1.12 23.86 -19.31
C LEU A 59 0.85 23.04 -20.57
N THR A 60 1.91 22.75 -21.33
CA THR A 60 1.88 21.70 -22.36
C THR A 60 1.97 20.34 -21.68
N VAL A 61 1.05 19.43 -21.99
CA VAL A 61 0.98 18.11 -21.37
C VAL A 61 1.14 17.02 -22.42
N ASP A 62 2.07 16.10 -22.17
CA ASP A 62 2.21 14.86 -22.92
C ASP A 62 1.72 13.68 -22.10
N THR A 63 0.89 12.82 -22.69
CA THR A 63 0.42 11.58 -22.06
C THR A 63 1.08 10.37 -22.70
N LEU A 64 1.81 9.59 -21.91
CA LEU A 64 2.47 8.36 -22.35
C LEU A 64 1.61 7.15 -22.04
N ASN A 65 1.32 6.35 -23.07
CA ASN A 65 0.54 5.13 -22.94
C ASN A 65 1.44 3.91 -23.01
N TYR A 66 1.26 2.98 -22.05
CA TYR A 66 1.97 1.72 -22.00
C TYR A 66 0.98 0.56 -21.97
N THR A 67 1.29 -0.50 -22.71
CA THR A 67 0.57 -1.77 -22.61
C THR A 67 1.34 -2.70 -21.69
N LEU A 68 0.65 -3.24 -20.69
CA LEU A 68 1.21 -4.16 -19.72
C LEU A 68 0.27 -5.35 -19.54
N TYR A 69 0.84 -6.56 -19.51
CA TYR A 69 0.10 -7.74 -19.11
C TYR A 69 -0.03 -7.72 -17.59
N ARG A 70 -1.25 -7.62 -17.09
CA ARG A 70 -1.56 -7.62 -15.67
C ARG A 70 -2.62 -8.67 -15.39
N TRP A 71 -2.36 -9.47 -14.37
CA TRP A 71 -3.37 -10.28 -13.71
C TRP A 71 -4.24 -9.36 -12.84
N ASP A 72 -5.56 -9.44 -13.01
CA ASP A 72 -6.55 -8.77 -12.17
C ASP A 72 -7.45 -9.83 -11.50
N PRO A 73 -7.23 -10.15 -10.22
CA PRO A 73 -7.94 -11.22 -9.56
C PRO A 73 -9.40 -10.82 -9.34
N ARG A 74 -10.31 -11.63 -9.87
CA ARG A 74 -11.76 -11.45 -9.71
C ARG A 74 -12.33 -12.18 -8.50
N TRP A 75 -11.61 -13.18 -8.02
CA TRP A 75 -11.98 -14.02 -6.89
C TRP A 75 -10.73 -14.39 -6.10
N TRP A 76 -10.90 -14.55 -4.80
CA TRP A 76 -9.85 -15.03 -3.90
C TRP A 76 -10.49 -15.91 -2.83
N SER A 77 -9.77 -16.95 -2.44
CA SER A 77 -10.19 -17.86 -1.38
C SER A 77 -8.98 -18.60 -0.84
N LEU A 78 -9.02 -18.91 0.45
CA LEU A 78 -8.08 -19.84 1.07
C LEU A 78 -8.87 -20.96 1.74
N SER A 79 -8.31 -22.17 1.70
CA SER A 79 -8.87 -23.33 2.37
C SER A 79 -7.75 -24.22 2.91
N LEU A 80 -8.00 -24.86 4.05
CA LEU A 80 -7.10 -25.85 4.65
C LEU A 80 -7.67 -27.25 4.45
N LYS A 81 -6.80 -28.16 4.04
CA LYS A 81 -7.05 -29.60 4.12
C LYS A 81 -6.28 -30.14 5.33
N LEU A 82 -7.01 -30.48 6.37
CA LEU A 82 -6.45 -31.01 7.61
C LEU A 82 -5.97 -32.46 7.43
N LYS A 83 -5.09 -32.92 8.32
CA LYS A 83 -4.53 -34.28 8.27
C LYS A 83 -5.59 -35.38 8.42
N ASP A 84 -6.71 -35.07 9.06
CA ASP A 84 -7.86 -35.97 9.23
C ASP A 84 -8.77 -36.05 7.99
N GLY A 85 -8.45 -35.30 6.93
CA GLY A 85 -9.21 -35.25 5.68
C GLY A 85 -10.27 -34.15 5.65
N THR A 86 -10.48 -33.41 6.73
CA THR A 86 -11.44 -32.29 6.78
C THR A 86 -10.97 -31.13 5.90
N ASN A 87 -11.90 -30.56 5.12
CA ASN A 87 -11.68 -29.31 4.39
C ASN A 87 -12.36 -28.15 5.12
N MET A 88 -11.61 -27.08 5.35
CA MET A 88 -12.07 -25.87 6.04
C MET A 88 -11.80 -24.65 5.16
N GLY A 89 -12.82 -23.83 4.91
CA GLY A 89 -12.63 -22.52 4.29
C GLY A 89 -12.09 -21.52 5.31
N LEU A 90 -11.12 -20.69 4.90
CA LEU A 90 -10.57 -19.62 5.74
C LEU A 90 -11.22 -18.28 5.39
N PRO A 91 -11.60 -17.46 6.40
CA PRO A 91 -11.98 -16.08 6.16
C PRO A 91 -10.87 -15.34 5.40
N THR A 92 -11.15 -14.90 4.18
CA THR A 92 -10.18 -14.24 3.30
C THR A 92 -10.72 -12.89 2.88
N THR A 93 -10.14 -11.81 3.41
CA THR A 93 -10.59 -10.43 3.17
C THR A 93 -10.11 -9.87 1.84
N GLY A 94 -9.06 -10.43 1.27
CA GLY A 94 -8.48 -9.99 -0.01
C GLY A 94 -7.20 -10.73 -0.34
N TYR A 95 -6.61 -10.35 -1.47
CA TYR A 95 -5.27 -10.73 -1.89
C TYR A 95 -4.31 -9.56 -1.62
N TRP A 96 -3.01 -9.86 -1.51
CA TRP A 96 -2.01 -8.80 -1.41
C TRP A 96 -1.85 -8.08 -2.76
N PRO A 97 -1.80 -6.74 -2.81
CA PRO A 97 -1.60 -6.03 -4.06
C PRO A 97 -0.39 -6.56 -4.83
N TYR A 98 -0.58 -6.82 -6.14
CA TYR A 98 0.43 -7.42 -7.02
C TYR A 98 0.81 -8.88 -6.69
N SER A 99 -0.03 -9.61 -5.95
CA SER A 99 0.08 -11.07 -5.86
C SER A 99 0.03 -11.69 -7.26
N GLY A 100 0.85 -12.71 -7.49
CA GLY A 100 0.93 -13.40 -8.78
C GLY A 100 -0.31 -14.25 -9.12
N ASP A 101 -0.32 -14.70 -10.37
CA ASP A 101 -1.30 -15.61 -10.95
C ASP A 101 -1.21 -17.00 -10.30
N SER A 102 -2.30 -17.46 -9.69
CA SER A 102 -2.41 -18.81 -9.10
C SER A 102 -3.01 -19.86 -10.05
N GLY A 103 -3.41 -19.45 -11.25
CA GLY A 103 -4.09 -20.28 -12.26
C GLY A 103 -5.52 -20.63 -11.88
N LEU A 104 -6.27 -21.16 -12.86
CA LEU A 104 -7.66 -21.62 -12.64
C LEU A 104 -7.76 -22.80 -11.65
N GLN A 105 -6.70 -23.60 -11.54
CA GLN A 105 -6.64 -24.74 -10.63
C GLN A 105 -6.25 -24.32 -9.20
N GLY A 106 -5.83 -23.07 -9.01
CA GLY A 106 -5.22 -22.60 -7.77
C GLY A 106 -3.88 -23.28 -7.47
N VAL A 107 -3.32 -22.94 -6.31
CA VAL A 107 -2.09 -23.54 -5.79
C VAL A 107 -2.44 -24.34 -4.53
N THR A 108 -2.12 -25.62 -4.53
CA THR A 108 -2.23 -26.49 -3.35
C THR A 108 -0.85 -27.04 -3.01
N ALA A 109 -0.39 -26.80 -1.79
CA ALA A 109 0.88 -27.32 -1.28
C ALA A 109 0.81 -27.47 0.24
N PRO A 110 1.76 -28.18 0.87
CA PRO A 110 1.88 -28.21 2.33
C PRO A 110 1.97 -26.79 2.91
N LEU A 111 1.25 -26.55 4.01
CA LEU A 111 1.35 -25.32 4.79
C LEU A 111 2.46 -25.49 5.83
N LEU A 112 3.40 -24.55 5.86
CA LEU A 112 4.44 -24.48 6.88
C LEU A 112 4.33 -23.16 7.64
N ASP A 113 4.14 -23.25 8.95
CA ASP A 113 4.29 -22.11 9.85
C ASP A 113 5.78 -21.84 10.06
N VAL A 114 6.22 -20.64 9.67
CA VAL A 114 7.62 -20.20 9.77
C VAL A 114 7.81 -19.13 10.85
N GLY A 115 6.79 -18.85 11.66
CA GLY A 115 6.83 -17.94 12.79
C GLY A 115 6.63 -16.47 12.42
N SER A 116 7.12 -15.56 13.27
CA SER A 116 6.91 -14.12 13.10
C SER A 116 8.05 -13.45 12.34
N TYR A 117 7.70 -12.60 11.38
CA TYR A 117 8.64 -11.84 10.59
C TYR A 117 9.23 -10.69 11.41
N GLY A 118 10.55 -10.56 11.43
CA GLY A 118 11.25 -9.54 12.20
C GLY A 118 11.58 -8.30 11.37
N LEU A 119 11.79 -7.19 12.06
CA LEU A 119 12.38 -5.98 11.48
C LEU A 119 13.72 -5.70 12.18
N PHE A 120 14.69 -5.21 11.41
CA PHE A 120 15.90 -4.59 11.97
C PHE A 120 15.56 -3.23 12.59
N PRO A 121 16.43 -2.65 13.44
CA PRO A 121 16.22 -1.32 14.03
C PRO A 121 16.02 -0.19 13.00
N ASN A 122 16.53 -0.35 11.79
CA ASN A 122 16.33 0.57 10.65
C ASN A 122 15.00 0.35 9.91
N GLN A 123 14.09 -0.49 10.43
CA GLN A 123 12.80 -0.87 9.87
C GLN A 123 12.86 -1.68 8.55
N SER A 124 14.05 -2.11 8.12
CA SER A 124 14.16 -3.09 7.03
C SER A 124 13.77 -4.49 7.52
N GLY A 125 13.25 -5.33 6.61
CA GLY A 125 12.84 -6.68 6.93
C GLY A 125 14.02 -7.60 7.29
N ASN A 126 13.83 -8.44 8.30
CA ASN A 126 14.80 -9.44 8.75
C ASN A 126 14.26 -10.86 8.53
N VAL A 127 14.59 -11.46 7.38
CA VAL A 127 14.16 -12.82 7.03
C VAL A 127 14.73 -13.89 7.97
N ALA A 128 15.86 -13.61 8.65
CA ALA A 128 16.51 -14.58 9.54
C ALA A 128 15.67 -14.93 10.78
N THR A 129 14.59 -14.19 11.07
CA THR A 129 13.66 -14.55 12.15
C THR A 129 12.68 -15.65 11.75
N LEU A 130 12.53 -15.93 10.46
CA LEU A 130 11.66 -17.00 9.98
C LEU A 130 12.38 -18.36 10.06
N ASN A 131 11.66 -19.39 10.49
CA ASN A 131 12.17 -20.75 10.48
C ASN A 131 11.98 -21.40 9.10
N LEU A 132 13.00 -21.28 8.24
CA LEU A 132 13.00 -21.84 6.89
C LEU A 132 13.78 -23.17 6.76
N SER A 133 14.14 -23.79 7.89
CA SER A 133 15.05 -24.96 7.90
C SER A 133 14.46 -26.26 7.36
N ASN A 134 13.12 -26.39 7.33
CA ASN A 134 12.41 -27.62 7.01
C ASN A 134 11.51 -27.49 5.76
N LEU A 135 11.98 -26.78 4.74
CA LEU A 135 11.22 -26.59 3.50
C LEU A 135 11.27 -27.84 2.61
N PRO A 136 10.13 -28.41 2.21
CA PRO A 136 10.06 -29.48 1.21
C PRO A 136 10.61 -29.03 -0.15
N THR A 137 11.32 -29.92 -0.85
CA THR A 137 11.86 -29.66 -2.20
C THR A 137 10.78 -29.49 -3.26
N THR A 138 9.57 -29.98 -2.99
CA THR A 138 8.39 -29.86 -3.85
C THR A 138 7.68 -28.49 -3.75
N GLY A 139 8.15 -27.60 -2.86
CA GLY A 139 7.52 -26.32 -2.56
C GLY A 139 6.51 -26.40 -1.41
N SER A 140 6.18 -25.24 -0.83
CA SER A 140 5.23 -25.10 0.28
C SER A 140 4.62 -23.70 0.32
N ILE A 141 3.46 -23.58 0.94
CA ILE A 141 2.84 -22.30 1.29
C ILE A 141 3.35 -21.93 2.69
N LEU A 142 3.89 -20.72 2.83
CA LEU A 142 4.40 -20.24 4.11
C LEU A 142 3.31 -19.43 4.83
N PHE A 143 3.07 -19.79 6.09
CA PHE A 143 2.32 -18.98 7.03
C PHE A 143 3.31 -18.29 7.97
N PHE A 144 3.19 -16.97 8.10
CA PHE A 144 4.01 -16.20 9.01
C PHE A 144 3.24 -15.00 9.53
N ASP A 145 3.53 -14.60 10.76
CA ASP A 145 2.99 -13.36 11.31
C ASP A 145 3.81 -12.20 10.76
N SER A 146 3.21 -11.43 9.86
CA SER A 146 3.79 -10.14 9.48
C SER A 146 3.49 -9.16 10.61
N PRO A 147 4.51 -8.52 11.22
CA PRO A 147 4.26 -7.39 12.09
C PRO A 147 3.63 -6.34 11.19
N SER A 148 2.32 -6.16 11.31
CA SER A 148 1.70 -4.98 10.73
C SER A 148 2.51 -3.80 11.27
N PRO A 149 3.08 -2.94 10.42
CA PRO A 149 3.70 -1.73 10.91
C PRO A 149 2.58 -0.88 11.50
N THR A 150 2.22 -1.14 12.76
CA THR A 150 1.63 -0.15 13.63
C THR A 150 2.72 0.88 13.78
N LEU A 151 2.72 1.83 12.85
CA LEU A 151 3.51 3.04 12.95
C LEU A 151 3.23 3.59 14.33
N ASN A 152 4.27 3.70 15.16
CA ASN A 152 4.08 4.25 16.48
C ASN A 152 3.73 5.74 16.36
N TYR A 153 2.43 6.04 16.30
CA TYR A 153 1.92 7.40 16.16
C TYR A 153 2.23 8.29 17.38
N SER A 154 2.74 7.71 18.49
CA SER A 154 3.30 8.48 19.62
C SER A 154 4.72 8.99 19.39
N SER A 155 5.47 8.49 18.38
CA SER A 155 6.84 8.92 18.13
C SER A 155 6.91 10.41 17.76
N PRO A 156 7.95 11.16 18.21
CA PRO A 156 8.01 12.62 18.14
C PRO A 156 8.00 13.21 16.72
N HIS A 157 8.14 12.38 15.69
CA HIS A 157 8.16 12.78 14.28
C HIS A 157 6.83 12.53 13.55
N TYR A 158 5.85 11.87 14.19
CA TYR A 158 4.52 11.69 13.62
C TYR A 158 3.55 12.70 14.23
N THR A 159 2.90 13.48 13.36
CA THR A 159 1.75 14.31 13.71
C THR A 159 0.55 13.78 12.96
N VAL A 160 -0.50 13.39 13.68
CA VAL A 160 -1.76 12.99 13.06
C VAL A 160 -2.41 14.25 12.48
N LEU A 161 -2.43 14.36 11.15
CA LEU A 161 -3.09 15.47 10.46
C LEU A 161 -4.55 15.11 10.19
N GLY A 162 -5.48 15.99 10.58
CA GLY A 162 -6.90 15.87 10.21
C GLY A 162 -7.73 14.84 10.97
N SER A 163 -7.29 14.37 12.15
CA SER A 163 -8.13 13.55 13.03
C SER A 163 -8.97 14.42 13.96
N SER A 164 -10.27 14.14 14.05
CA SER A 164 -11.16 14.70 15.09
C SER A 164 -11.05 13.95 16.43
N VAL A 165 -10.24 12.90 16.50
CA VAL A 165 -10.03 12.11 17.72
C VAL A 165 -8.96 12.79 18.58
N PRO A 166 -9.25 13.13 19.85
CA PRO A 166 -8.25 13.67 20.77
C PRO A 166 -7.05 12.72 20.91
N LYS A 167 -5.83 13.27 20.97
CA LYS A 167 -4.58 12.49 21.02
C LYS A 167 -4.57 11.43 22.14
N LYS A 168 -5.17 11.75 23.30
CA LYS A 168 -5.31 10.84 24.45
C LYS A 168 -6.17 9.58 24.20
N ASP A 169 -7.00 9.62 23.16
CA ASP A 169 -7.95 8.56 22.82
C ASP A 169 -7.42 7.70 21.65
N ILE A 170 -6.21 7.97 21.18
CA ILE A 170 -5.49 7.14 20.19
C ILE A 170 -4.86 5.97 20.98
N PRO A 171 -5.22 4.71 20.73
CA PRO A 171 -4.77 3.55 21.53
C PRO A 171 -3.25 3.34 21.58
N GLU A 172 -2.52 4.00 20.68
CA GLU A 172 -1.08 3.88 20.47
C GLU A 172 -0.31 5.17 20.85
N ALA A 173 -0.97 6.17 21.45
CA ALA A 173 -0.40 7.48 21.82
C ALA A 173 0.19 7.56 23.23
#